data_AF-A0A945VXR0-F1
#
_entry.id   AF-A0A945VXR0-F1
#
_cell.length_a   1.000
_cell.length_b   1.000
_cell.length_c   1.000
_cell.angle_alpha   90.00
_cell.angle_beta   90.00
_cell.angle_gamma   90.00
#
_symmetry.space_group_name_H-M   'P 1'
#
loop_
_entity.id
_entity.type
_entity.pdbx_description
1 polymer ?
#
loop_
_entity_poly.entity_id
_entity_poly.type
_entity_poly.pdbx_seq_one_letter_code
_entity_poly.pdbx_strand_id
1 'polypeptide(L)'
;MVDLSQNFTLESMVKSETATKMMLGREQFSPSSGIITNLKNLCVFVLQVVRDKSGSPINCSSGFRCPALNSEIGGSYLSDHLLGNAADIYIKYKYSETENFKKFRSYITGRIQNMCSVKVDLSKTSPNFILMCFLALNMKEMKIHQLIHENGDFGSPRWIHVSRHENNARNEIQLIKKGSPTIKKADINDFIQKIEWVFSI
;
A
#
# COMPACT_ATOMS: atom_id res chain seq x y z
N MET A 1 7.91 -6.80 -22.93
CA MET A 1 7.45 -6.53 -21.55
C MET A 1 8.41 -5.52 -20.95
N VAL A 2 7.92 -4.43 -20.34
CA VAL A 2 8.78 -3.40 -19.72
C VAL A 2 8.93 -3.72 -18.23
N ASP A 3 10.15 -3.93 -17.77
CA ASP A 3 10.43 -4.18 -16.36
C ASP A 3 10.54 -2.87 -15.59
N LEU A 4 9.81 -2.78 -14.48
CA LEU A 4 9.85 -1.64 -13.56
C LEU A 4 10.81 -1.91 -12.39
N SER A 5 10.94 -3.18 -11.99
CA SER A 5 11.95 -3.68 -11.04
C SER A 5 12.04 -5.21 -11.18
N GLN A 6 12.84 -5.87 -10.34
CA GLN A 6 13.10 -7.32 -10.45
C GLN A 6 11.82 -8.18 -10.48
N ASN A 7 10.76 -7.77 -9.78
CA ASN A 7 9.53 -8.55 -9.67
C ASN A 7 8.26 -7.81 -10.11
N PHE A 8 8.40 -6.65 -10.74
CA PHE A 8 7.26 -5.85 -11.17
C PHE A 8 7.46 -5.36 -12.60
N THR A 9 6.42 -5.50 -13.41
CA THR A 9 6.40 -5.13 -14.83
C THR A 9 5.35 -4.05 -15.08
N LEU A 10 5.48 -3.29 -16.16
CA LEU A 10 4.50 -2.29 -16.54
C LEU A 10 3.10 -2.91 -16.68
N GLU A 11 3.01 -4.09 -17.29
CA GLU A 11 1.76 -4.83 -17.44
C GLU A 11 1.08 -5.08 -16.08
N SER A 12 1.84 -5.51 -15.07
CA SER A 12 1.30 -5.74 -13.72
C SER A 12 0.78 -4.46 -13.04
N MET A 13 1.24 -3.29 -13.48
CA MET A 13 0.89 -1.99 -12.90
C MET A 13 -0.20 -1.25 -13.69
N VAL A 14 -0.51 -1.64 -14.93
CA VAL A 14 -1.57 -1.02 -15.75
C VAL A 14 -2.78 -1.92 -15.94
N LYS A 15 -2.68 -3.22 -15.59
CA LYS A 15 -3.77 -4.18 -15.77
C LYS A 15 -5.04 -3.74 -15.04
N SER A 16 -6.16 -3.77 -15.74
CA SER A 16 -7.49 -3.50 -15.20
C SER A 16 -8.56 -4.23 -16.01
N GLU A 17 -9.33 -5.10 -15.37
CA GLU A 17 -10.45 -5.79 -16.02
C GLU A 17 -11.56 -4.81 -16.41
N THR A 18 -11.82 -3.80 -15.59
CA THR A 18 -12.77 -2.72 -15.88
C THR A 18 -12.36 -1.97 -17.14
N ALA A 19 -11.07 -1.61 -17.28
CA ALA A 19 -10.58 -0.93 -18.47
C ALA A 19 -10.72 -1.79 -19.74
N THR A 20 -10.48 -3.10 -19.64
CA THR A 20 -10.72 -4.03 -20.76
C THR A 20 -12.20 -4.06 -21.14
N LYS A 21 -13.11 -4.16 -20.16
CA LYS A 21 -14.56 -4.16 -20.39
C LYS A 21 -15.05 -2.86 -21.03
N MET A 22 -14.47 -1.74 -20.64
CA MET A 22 -14.78 -0.41 -21.16
C MET A 22 -14.01 -0.03 -22.44
N MET A 23 -13.19 -0.94 -22.98
CA MET A 23 -12.35 -0.69 -24.16
C MET A 23 -11.38 0.50 -24.02
N LEU A 24 -10.90 0.79 -22.80
CA LEU A 24 -9.98 1.91 -22.51
C LEU A 24 -8.51 1.58 -22.81
N GLY A 25 -8.24 0.59 -23.66
CA GLY A 25 -6.91 -0.02 -23.77
C GLY A 25 -5.79 0.93 -24.16
N ARG A 26 -6.07 1.89 -25.07
CA ARG A 26 -5.06 2.87 -25.50
C ARG A 26 -4.60 3.76 -24.35
N GLU A 27 -5.53 4.30 -23.57
CA GLU A 27 -5.21 5.22 -22.48
C GLU A 27 -4.70 4.49 -21.24
N GLN A 28 -5.30 3.35 -20.91
CA GLN A 28 -4.96 2.60 -19.70
C GLN A 28 -3.64 1.82 -19.85
N PHE A 29 -3.42 1.15 -20.98
CA PHE A 29 -2.30 0.19 -21.13
C PHE A 29 -1.08 0.78 -21.82
N SER A 30 -1.18 2.01 -22.36
CA SER A 30 -0.04 2.74 -22.97
C SER A 30 0.18 4.11 -22.30
N PRO A 31 0.53 4.13 -20.99
CA PRO A 31 0.79 5.38 -20.28
C PRO A 31 2.00 6.13 -20.85
N SER A 32 2.07 7.43 -20.58
CA SER A 32 3.20 8.27 -20.98
C SER A 32 4.50 7.85 -20.28
N SER A 33 5.65 8.24 -20.85
CA SER A 33 6.97 7.97 -20.26
C SER A 33 7.13 8.54 -18.84
N GLY A 34 6.49 9.68 -18.55
CA GLY A 34 6.47 10.26 -17.20
C GLY A 34 5.75 9.37 -16.19
N ILE A 35 4.57 8.84 -16.55
CA ILE A 35 3.82 7.89 -15.72
C ILE A 35 4.62 6.59 -15.53
N ILE A 36 5.25 6.07 -16.60
CA ILE A 36 6.11 4.88 -16.51
C ILE A 36 7.28 5.12 -15.55
N THR A 37 7.89 6.30 -15.57
CA THR A 37 8.97 6.69 -14.66
C THR A 37 8.50 6.73 -13.21
N ASN A 38 7.32 7.28 -12.95
CA ASN A 38 6.71 7.30 -11.63
C ASN A 38 6.41 5.89 -11.11
N LEU A 39 5.82 5.03 -11.96
CA LEU A 39 5.57 3.63 -11.62
C LEU A 39 6.88 2.89 -11.33
N LYS A 40 7.93 3.14 -12.12
CA LYS A 40 9.26 2.58 -11.88
C LYS A 40 9.80 2.97 -10.51
N ASN A 41 9.71 4.24 -10.16
CA ASN A 41 10.14 4.73 -8.84
C ASN A 41 9.34 4.09 -7.71
N LEU A 42 8.01 3.98 -7.84
CA LEU A 42 7.17 3.28 -6.87
C LEU A 42 7.57 1.81 -6.71
N CYS A 43 7.78 1.10 -7.82
CA CYS A 43 8.20 -0.30 -7.80
C CYS A 43 9.57 -0.48 -7.15
N VAL A 44 10.58 0.30 -7.55
CA VAL A 44 11.96 0.16 -7.05
C VAL A 44 12.06 0.53 -5.58
N PHE A 45 11.53 1.68 -5.18
CA PHE A 45 11.78 2.23 -3.84
C PHE A 45 10.78 1.76 -2.78
N VAL A 46 9.64 1.19 -3.18
CA VAL A 46 8.62 0.71 -2.23
C VAL A 46 8.33 -0.76 -2.45
N LEU A 47 7.76 -1.13 -3.60
CA LEU A 47 7.17 -2.47 -3.77
C LEU A 47 8.22 -3.59 -3.73
N GLN A 48 9.37 -3.38 -4.38
CA GLN A 48 10.48 -4.32 -4.37
C GLN A 48 11.10 -4.43 -2.97
N VAL A 49 11.34 -3.30 -2.29
CA VAL A 49 11.88 -3.29 -0.92
C VAL A 49 10.98 -4.08 0.04
N VAL A 50 9.67 -3.85 -0.02
CA VAL A 50 8.68 -4.58 0.77
C VAL A 50 8.72 -6.07 0.46
N ARG A 51 8.75 -6.42 -0.83
CA ARG A 51 8.80 -7.81 -1.28
C ARG A 51 10.02 -8.52 -0.71
N ASP A 52 11.19 -7.89 -0.79
CA ASP A 52 12.46 -8.46 -0.35
C ASP A 52 12.47 -8.62 1.18
N LYS A 53 11.97 -7.62 1.93
CA LYS A 53 11.91 -7.67 3.39
C LYS A 53 10.89 -8.67 3.94
N SER A 54 9.73 -8.78 3.30
CA SER A 54 8.67 -9.71 3.71
C SER A 54 8.89 -11.15 3.24
N GLY A 55 9.79 -11.34 2.26
CA GLY A 55 9.99 -12.61 1.57
C GLY A 55 8.73 -13.13 0.88
N SER A 56 7.75 -12.26 0.61
CA SER A 56 6.41 -12.62 0.15
C SER A 56 6.03 -11.92 -1.15
N PRO A 57 5.24 -12.56 -2.04
CA PRO A 57 4.65 -11.89 -3.20
C PRO A 57 3.73 -10.74 -2.82
N ILE A 58 4.09 -9.55 -3.28
CA ILE A 58 3.26 -8.34 -3.19
C ILE A 58 2.43 -8.28 -4.47
N ASN A 59 1.11 -8.34 -4.31
CA ASN A 59 0.18 -8.29 -5.42
C ASN A 59 -0.31 -6.85 -5.55
N CYS A 60 -0.37 -6.35 -6.78
CA CYS A 60 -0.98 -5.06 -7.08
C CYS A 60 -2.38 -5.31 -7.67
N SER A 61 -3.43 -4.76 -7.03
CA SER A 61 -4.79 -4.79 -7.59
C SER A 61 -5.06 -3.60 -8.51
N SER A 62 -4.36 -2.48 -8.30
CA SER A 62 -4.45 -1.30 -9.16
C SER A 62 -3.18 -0.47 -9.03
N GLY A 63 -2.54 -0.13 -10.15
CA GLY A 63 -1.39 0.77 -10.23
C GLY A 63 -1.77 2.07 -10.92
N PHE A 64 -1.35 2.29 -12.15
CA PHE A 64 -1.84 3.45 -12.92
C PHE A 64 -3.34 3.29 -13.25
N ARG A 65 -4.06 4.41 -13.21
CA ARG A 65 -5.44 4.51 -13.70
C ARG A 65 -5.51 5.69 -14.66
N CYS A 66 -5.97 5.48 -15.89
CA CYS A 66 -6.28 6.61 -16.77
C CYS A 66 -7.50 7.40 -16.22
N PRO A 67 -7.69 8.67 -16.64
CA PRO A 67 -8.80 9.49 -16.15
C PRO A 67 -10.18 8.83 -16.28
N ALA A 68 -10.45 8.19 -17.42
CA ALA A 68 -11.71 7.48 -17.65
C ALA A 68 -11.90 6.30 -16.68
N LEU A 69 -10.88 5.44 -16.51
CA LEU A 69 -10.94 4.32 -15.56
C LEU A 69 -11.13 4.83 -14.13
N ASN A 70 -10.36 5.85 -13.74
CA ASN A 70 -10.42 6.40 -12.39
C ASN A 70 -11.80 6.96 -12.08
N SER A 71 -12.40 7.70 -13.03
CA SER A 71 -13.77 8.21 -12.87
C SER A 71 -14.80 7.09 -12.75
N GLU A 72 -14.70 6.05 -13.59
CA GLU A 72 -15.64 4.93 -13.58
C GLU A 72 -15.70 4.24 -12.21
N ILE A 73 -14.53 4.02 -11.60
CA ILE A 73 -14.45 3.31 -10.31
C ILE A 73 -14.64 4.25 -9.11
N GLY A 74 -15.09 5.49 -9.34
CA GLY A 74 -15.34 6.48 -8.29
C GLY A 74 -14.08 7.04 -7.63
N GLY A 75 -12.95 7.00 -8.32
CA GLY A 75 -11.69 7.55 -7.85
C GLY A 75 -11.67 9.09 -7.83
N SER A 76 -10.92 9.66 -6.89
CA SER A 76 -10.72 11.11 -6.82
C SER A 76 -9.99 11.65 -8.05
N TYR A 77 -10.37 12.84 -8.52
CA TYR A 77 -9.66 13.55 -9.60
C TYR A 77 -8.24 14.00 -9.19
N LEU A 78 -7.94 14.01 -7.89
CA LEU A 78 -6.61 14.26 -7.33
C LEU A 78 -5.86 12.96 -6.96
N SER A 79 -6.30 11.80 -7.46
CA SER A 79 -5.67 10.52 -7.13
C SER A 79 -4.26 10.40 -7.71
N ASP A 80 -3.32 9.96 -6.90
CA ASP A 80 -1.95 9.63 -7.34
C ASP A 80 -1.88 8.46 -8.33
N HIS A 81 -2.94 7.65 -8.42
CA HIS A 81 -3.05 6.62 -9.46
C HIS A 81 -3.05 7.23 -10.87
N LEU A 82 -3.61 8.43 -11.05
CA LEU A 82 -3.60 9.17 -12.32
C LEU A 82 -2.18 9.56 -12.75
N LEU A 83 -1.27 9.66 -11.80
CA LEU A 83 0.12 10.09 -12.00
C LEU A 83 1.10 8.91 -12.05
N GLY A 84 0.63 7.68 -11.80
CA GLY A 84 1.51 6.52 -11.64
C GLY A 84 2.31 6.52 -10.34
N ASN A 85 1.89 7.32 -9.35
CA ASN A 85 2.57 7.45 -8.06
C ASN A 85 2.00 6.55 -6.96
N ALA A 86 0.89 5.86 -7.25
CA ALA A 86 0.19 5.02 -6.28
C ALA A 86 -0.03 3.58 -6.74
N ALA A 87 -0.18 2.70 -5.75
CA ALA A 87 -0.61 1.33 -5.96
C ALA A 87 -1.46 0.84 -4.79
N ASP A 88 -2.47 0.04 -5.11
CA ASP A 88 -3.24 -0.74 -4.15
C ASP A 88 -2.62 -2.13 -4.07
N ILE A 89 -2.09 -2.48 -2.89
CA ILE A 89 -1.26 -3.67 -2.71
C ILE A 89 -1.74 -4.55 -1.57
N TYR A 90 -1.47 -5.86 -1.71
CA TYR A 90 -1.80 -6.84 -0.70
C TYR A 90 -0.92 -8.10 -0.77
N ILE A 91 -0.83 -8.79 0.36
CA ILE A 91 -0.24 -10.11 0.52
C ILE A 91 -1.39 -11.11 0.69
N LYS A 92 -1.39 -12.17 -0.12
CA LYS A 92 -2.37 -13.26 0.05
C LYS A 92 -2.13 -13.99 1.36
N TYR A 93 -3.20 -14.32 2.08
CA TYR A 93 -3.15 -15.02 3.38
C TYR A 93 -2.31 -16.30 3.37
N LYS A 94 -2.29 -17.06 2.26
CA LYS A 94 -1.44 -18.27 2.16
C LYS A 94 0.06 -18.02 2.39
N TYR A 95 0.55 -16.78 2.25
CA TYR A 95 1.94 -16.44 2.52
C TYR A 95 2.21 -16.07 3.98
N SER A 96 1.18 -15.84 4.80
CA SER A 96 1.32 -15.42 6.21
C SER A 96 1.98 -16.46 7.10
N GLU A 97 1.94 -17.73 6.67
CA GLU A 97 2.46 -18.87 7.42
C GLU A 97 3.86 -19.28 7.01
N THR A 98 4.43 -18.64 5.99
CA THR A 98 5.82 -18.88 5.57
C THR A 98 6.79 -18.41 6.65
N GLU A 99 7.93 -19.10 6.75
CA GLU A 99 8.95 -18.78 7.74
C GLU A 99 9.49 -17.35 7.59
N ASN A 100 9.70 -16.91 6.34
CA ASN A 100 10.14 -15.54 6.06
C ASN A 100 9.11 -14.51 6.53
N PHE A 101 7.82 -14.75 6.30
CA PHE A 101 6.78 -13.82 6.75
C PHE A 101 6.61 -13.82 8.27
N LYS A 102 6.76 -14.98 8.93
CA LYS A 102 6.76 -15.06 10.41
C LYS A 102 7.89 -14.25 11.03
N LYS A 103 9.10 -14.35 10.48
CA LYS A 103 10.25 -13.51 10.87
C LYS A 103 9.98 -12.03 10.63
N PHE A 104 9.44 -11.70 9.46
CA PHE A 104 9.05 -10.32 9.14
C PHE A 104 8.01 -9.78 10.13
N ARG A 105 6.95 -10.54 10.42
CA ARG A 105 5.95 -10.18 11.44
C ARG A 105 6.60 -9.95 12.79
N SER A 106 7.45 -10.85 13.27
CA SER A 106 8.15 -10.72 14.55
C SER A 106 9.02 -9.46 14.60
N TYR A 107 9.77 -9.17 13.53
CA TYR A 107 10.56 -7.95 13.40
C TYR A 107 9.70 -6.69 13.51
N ILE A 108 8.56 -6.65 12.82
CA ILE A 108 7.64 -5.49 12.87
C ILE A 108 6.97 -5.35 14.23
N THR A 109 6.53 -6.47 14.84
CA THR A 109 5.99 -6.46 16.21
C THR A 109 7.01 -5.87 17.19
N GLY A 110 8.28 -6.26 17.11
CA GLY A 110 9.34 -5.72 17.96
C GLY A 110 9.56 -4.22 17.77
N ARG A 111 9.56 -3.74 16.52
CA ARG A 111 9.69 -2.30 16.23
C ARG A 111 8.51 -1.49 16.79
N ILE A 112 7.29 -1.98 16.64
CA ILE A 112 6.11 -1.32 17.20
C ILE A 112 6.13 -1.38 18.73
N GLN A 113 6.47 -2.52 19.32
CA GLN A 113 6.56 -2.66 20.78
C GLN A 113 7.49 -1.62 21.40
N ASN A 114 8.62 -1.30 20.77
CA ASN A 114 9.56 -0.28 21.26
C ASN A 114 8.98 1.15 21.23
N MET A 115 7.87 1.37 20.55
CA MET A 115 7.14 2.63 20.49
C MET A 115 5.89 2.62 21.37
N CYS A 116 5.61 1.50 22.05
CA CYS A 116 4.40 1.29 22.83
C CYS A 116 4.71 0.99 24.31
N SER A 117 3.86 1.49 25.21
CA SER A 117 3.90 1.22 26.65
C SER A 117 3.11 -0.04 27.04
N VAL A 118 2.23 -0.51 26.15
CA VAL A 118 1.46 -1.76 26.33
C VAL A 118 2.07 -2.91 25.53
N LYS A 119 1.81 -4.15 25.97
CA LYS A 119 2.20 -5.32 25.21
C LYS A 119 1.44 -5.37 23.88
N VAL A 120 2.16 -5.36 22.77
CA VAL A 120 1.60 -5.46 21.42
C VAL A 120 1.73 -6.89 20.91
N ASP A 121 0.62 -7.47 20.44
CA ASP A 121 0.60 -8.79 19.81
C ASP A 121 -0.04 -8.74 18.42
N LEU A 122 0.80 -8.64 17.38
CA LEU A 122 0.33 -8.61 15.99
C LEU A 122 0.06 -10.01 15.41
N SER A 123 0.13 -11.09 16.19
CA SER A 123 -0.07 -12.46 15.69
C SER A 123 -1.45 -12.70 15.07
N LYS A 124 -2.48 -12.03 15.61
CA LYS A 124 -3.87 -12.12 15.15
C LYS A 124 -4.22 -11.15 14.02
N THR A 125 -3.28 -10.32 13.57
CA THR A 125 -3.51 -9.33 12.51
C THR A 125 -3.27 -9.92 11.12
N SER A 126 -3.90 -9.34 10.10
CA SER A 126 -3.75 -9.80 8.72
C SER A 126 -2.32 -9.54 8.20
N PRO A 127 -1.85 -10.31 7.20
CA PRO A 127 -0.55 -10.00 6.58
C PRO A 127 -0.51 -8.61 5.95
N ASN A 128 -1.67 -8.09 5.51
CA ASN A 128 -1.77 -6.71 5.04
C ASN A 128 -1.58 -5.73 6.19
N PHE A 129 -2.08 -5.98 7.40
CA PHE A 129 -1.82 -5.07 8.52
C PHE A 129 -0.32 -5.00 8.86
N ILE A 130 0.38 -6.13 8.84
CA ILE A 130 1.84 -6.17 9.02
C ILE A 130 2.56 -5.36 7.93
N LEU A 131 2.12 -5.50 6.69
CA LEU A 131 2.61 -4.70 5.56
C LEU A 131 2.38 -3.19 5.80
N MET A 132 1.19 -2.80 6.26
CA MET A 132 0.85 -1.41 6.57
C MET A 132 1.78 -0.86 7.65
N CYS A 133 2.00 -1.63 8.72
CA CYS A 133 2.90 -1.27 9.80
C CYS A 133 4.33 -1.06 9.31
N PHE A 134 4.84 -1.94 8.45
CA PHE A 134 6.16 -1.77 7.84
C PHE A 134 6.23 -0.49 7.02
N LEU A 135 5.25 -0.23 6.15
CA LEU A 135 5.25 0.99 5.34
C LEU A 135 5.20 2.24 6.22
N ALA A 136 4.32 2.25 7.23
CA ALA A 136 4.17 3.35 8.18
C ALA A 136 5.49 3.67 8.91
N LEU A 137 6.20 2.65 9.39
CA LEU A 137 7.48 2.78 10.08
C LEU A 137 8.63 3.29 9.20
N ASN A 138 8.48 3.26 7.87
CA ASN A 138 9.53 3.63 6.92
C ASN A 138 9.07 4.69 5.90
N MET A 139 7.95 5.40 6.16
CA MET A 139 7.39 6.37 5.21
C MET A 139 8.40 7.44 4.79
N LYS A 140 9.12 8.00 5.75
CA LYS A 140 10.12 9.05 5.52
C LYS A 140 11.27 8.57 4.62
N GLU A 141 11.83 7.39 4.91
CA GLU A 141 12.94 6.82 4.15
C GLU A 141 12.51 6.45 2.73
N MET A 142 11.31 5.88 2.58
CA MET A 142 10.76 5.42 1.30
C MET A 142 10.08 6.55 0.48
N LYS A 143 10.04 7.78 1.02
CA LYS A 143 9.30 8.92 0.45
C LYS A 143 7.82 8.61 0.16
N ILE A 144 7.21 7.84 1.05
CA ILE A 144 5.78 7.56 1.03
C ILE A 144 5.09 8.74 1.69
N HIS A 145 4.25 9.43 0.94
CA HIS A 145 3.55 10.60 1.46
C HIS A 145 2.10 10.28 1.88
N GLN A 146 1.56 9.14 1.43
CA GLN A 146 0.22 8.70 1.81
C GLN A 146 0.14 7.17 1.93
N LEU A 147 -0.49 6.70 3.00
CA LEU A 147 -0.96 5.33 3.18
C LEU A 147 -2.44 5.34 3.48
N ILE A 148 -3.21 4.43 2.89
CA ILE A 148 -4.64 4.28 3.21
C ILE A 148 -4.93 2.82 3.54
N HIS A 149 -5.55 2.61 4.71
CA HIS A 149 -6.18 1.35 5.08
C HIS A 149 -7.53 1.23 4.37
N GLU A 150 -7.67 0.33 3.40
CA GLU A 150 -8.89 0.21 2.60
C GLU A 150 -9.66 -1.11 2.80
N ASN A 151 -10.99 -0.98 2.84
CA ASN A 151 -11.96 -2.07 2.78
C ASN A 151 -11.78 -3.20 3.80
N GLY A 152 -11.44 -2.87 5.05
CA GLY A 152 -11.33 -3.82 6.17
C GLY A 152 -11.61 -3.20 7.54
N ASP A 153 -11.26 -3.93 8.59
CA ASP A 153 -11.24 -3.45 9.97
C ASP A 153 -9.81 -3.16 10.40
N PHE A 154 -9.62 -2.29 11.40
CA PHE A 154 -8.29 -2.02 11.94
C PHE A 154 -7.63 -3.34 12.41
N GLY A 155 -6.39 -3.60 12.00
CA GLY A 155 -5.73 -4.91 12.19
C GLY A 155 -5.97 -5.92 11.05
N SER A 156 -6.88 -5.63 10.11
CA SER A 156 -7.20 -6.53 8.99
C SER A 156 -7.67 -5.79 7.71
N PRO A 157 -6.85 -4.90 7.12
CA PRO A 157 -7.14 -4.32 5.81
C PRO A 157 -7.23 -5.39 4.74
N ARG A 158 -8.11 -5.18 3.76
CA ARG A 158 -8.19 -6.04 2.57
C ARG A 158 -7.04 -5.75 1.61
N TRP A 159 -6.68 -4.48 1.46
CA TRP A 159 -5.46 -4.01 0.79
C TRP A 159 -5.02 -2.68 1.39
N ILE A 160 -3.85 -2.22 0.96
CA ILE A 160 -3.30 -0.93 1.35
C ILE A 160 -3.08 -0.11 0.09
N HIS A 161 -3.57 1.11 0.11
CA HIS A 161 -3.13 2.12 -0.84
C HIS A 161 -1.79 2.70 -0.38
N VAL A 162 -0.82 2.80 -1.27
CA VAL A 162 0.46 3.48 -1.02
C VAL A 162 0.81 4.43 -2.14
N SER A 163 1.12 5.68 -1.78
CA SER A 163 1.58 6.72 -2.72
C SER A 163 2.97 7.22 -2.38
N ARG A 164 3.84 7.26 -3.40
CA ARG A 164 5.22 7.76 -3.29
C ARG A 164 5.38 9.04 -4.12
N HIS A 165 6.02 10.04 -3.56
CA HIS A 165 6.37 11.25 -4.30
C HIS A 165 7.72 11.82 -3.82
N GLU A 166 8.59 12.21 -4.75
CA GLU A 166 9.96 12.65 -4.43
C GLU A 166 9.99 13.90 -3.53
N ASN A 167 9.07 14.83 -3.80
CA ASN A 167 9.05 16.19 -3.25
C ASN A 167 7.85 16.48 -2.34
N ASN A 168 6.99 15.49 -2.07
CA ASN A 168 5.80 15.69 -1.24
C ASN A 168 6.03 15.07 0.16
N ALA A 169 5.99 15.90 1.19
CA ALA A 169 6.23 15.50 2.57
C ALA A 169 4.95 15.30 3.40
N ARG A 170 3.78 15.15 2.75
CA ARG A 170 2.48 15.01 3.42
C ARG A 170 2.48 13.94 4.53
N ASN A 171 3.24 12.86 4.37
CA ASN A 171 3.48 11.80 5.37
C ASN A 171 2.22 11.40 6.16
N GLU A 172 1.10 11.19 5.44
CA GLU A 172 -0.22 11.01 6.02
C GLU A 172 -0.66 9.54 5.99
N ILE A 173 -1.19 9.06 7.10
CA ILE A 173 -1.85 7.76 7.21
C ILE A 173 -3.35 8.02 7.32
N GLN A 174 -4.12 7.38 6.45
CA GLN A 174 -5.57 7.44 6.46
C GLN A 174 -6.15 6.11 6.91
N LEU A 175 -6.93 6.17 7.99
CA LEU A 175 -7.63 5.02 8.53
C LEU A 175 -9.10 5.07 8.11
N ILE A 176 -9.47 4.29 7.10
CA ILE A 176 -10.86 4.18 6.66
C ILE A 176 -11.51 3.01 7.40
N LYS A 177 -12.58 3.31 8.15
CA LYS A 177 -13.41 2.29 8.77
C LYS A 177 -14.45 1.81 7.77
N LYS A 178 -14.62 0.48 7.63
CA LYS A 178 -15.67 -0.11 6.80
C LYS A 178 -17.04 0.52 7.12
N GLY A 179 -17.71 1.05 6.09
CA GLY A 179 -19.04 1.66 6.22
C GLY A 179 -19.06 3.08 6.82
N SER A 180 -17.91 3.70 7.06
CA SER A 180 -17.83 5.11 7.48
C SER A 180 -17.19 5.96 6.37
N PRO A 181 -17.82 7.07 5.95
CA PRO A 181 -17.21 8.01 5.02
C PRO A 181 -16.11 8.86 5.67
N THR A 182 -15.92 8.76 6.99
CA THR A 182 -14.97 9.58 7.74
C THR A 182 -13.56 9.05 7.58
N ILE A 183 -12.71 9.84 6.91
CA ILE A 183 -11.27 9.61 6.82
C ILE A 183 -10.62 10.25 8.04
N LYS A 184 -10.09 9.43 8.97
CA LYS A 184 -9.20 9.94 10.00
C LYS A 184 -7.78 10.03 9.44
N LYS A 185 -7.30 11.26 9.27
CA LYS A 185 -5.89 11.55 8.99
C LYS A 185 -5.08 11.40 10.28
N ALA A 186 -3.94 10.73 10.17
CA ALA A 186 -3.05 10.40 11.26
C ALA A 186 -1.60 10.56 10.77
N ASP A 187 -0.71 10.94 11.66
CA ASP A 187 0.72 10.71 11.46
C ASP A 187 1.14 9.33 12.02
N ILE A 188 2.44 9.06 12.05
CA ILE A 188 2.96 7.82 12.63
C ILE A 188 2.66 7.70 14.14
N ASN A 189 2.70 8.80 14.89
CA ASN A 189 2.46 8.77 16.33
C ASN A 189 0.98 8.48 16.63
N ASP A 190 0.07 9.09 15.88
CA ASP A 190 -1.37 8.80 15.96
C ASP A 190 -1.69 7.35 15.60
N PHE A 191 -1.00 6.81 14.59
CA PHE A 191 -1.15 5.41 14.18
C PHE A 191 -0.68 4.45 15.29
N ILE A 192 0.47 4.72 15.90
CA ILE A 192 1.00 3.93 17.03
C ILE A 192 0.08 4.03 18.25
N GLN A 193 -0.38 5.22 18.62
CA GLN A 193 -1.36 5.39 19.72
C GLN A 193 -2.65 4.60 19.45
N LYS A 194 -3.10 4.53 18.19
CA LYS A 194 -4.27 3.71 17.83
C LYS A 194 -3.99 2.22 18.02
N ILE A 195 -2.79 1.75 17.67
CA ILE A 195 -2.36 0.37 17.93
C ILE A 195 -2.38 0.09 19.43
N GLU A 196 -1.75 0.94 20.24
CA GLU A 196 -1.72 0.80 21.70
C GLU A 196 -3.12 0.69 22.29
N TRP A 197 -4.01 1.62 21.91
CA TRP A 197 -5.38 1.61 22.39
C TRP A 197 -6.09 0.29 22.08
N VAL A 198 -5.92 -0.27 20.88
CA VAL A 198 -6.52 -1.55 20.50
C VAL A 198 -5.99 -2.72 21.32
N PHE A 199 -4.71 -2.72 21.68
CA PHE A 199 -4.09 -3.80 22.48
C PHE A 199 -4.17 -3.58 24.00
N SER A 200 -4.68 -2.44 24.45
CA SER A 200 -4.94 -2.15 25.86
C SER A 200 -6.28 -2.68 26.37
N ILE A 201 -7.18 -3.09 25.46
CA ILE A 201 -8.53 -3.61 25.70
C ILE A 201 -8.51 -5.14 25.62
#